data_AF-A0A7C6J0X7-F1
#
_entry.id   AF-A0A7C6J0X7-F1
#
_cell.length_a   1.000
_cell.length_b   1.000
_cell.length_c   1.000
_cell.angle_alpha   90.00
_cell.angle_beta   90.00
_cell.angle_gamma   90.00
#
_symmetry.space_group_name_H-M   'P 1'
#
loop_
_entity.id
_entity.type
_entity.pdbx_description
1 polymer ?
#
loop_
_entity_poly.entity_id
_entity_poly.type
_entity_poly.pdbx_seq_one_letter_code
_entity_poly.pdbx_strand_id
1 'polypeptide(L)'
;MLFLTNSSDIVVYVILLFSIVPILVLSMIVLIKIILKRAKAQPRKGSEANELIDIFGGNDNIVNVSKELTRVSIEVKSLEAVDMDKLKGLNVGTLIVGNTIKCSSEAIAKAFENYEK
;
A
#
# COMPACT_ATOMS: atom_id res chain seq x y z
N MET A 1 42.55 22.40 -24.54
CA MET A 1 42.20 23.74 -24.03
C MET A 1 42.34 23.74 -22.52
N LEU A 2 43.59 23.64 -22.07
CA LEU A 2 44.02 23.85 -20.69
C LEU A 2 45.20 24.81 -20.85
N PHE A 3 45.40 25.70 -19.89
CA PHE A 3 46.46 26.73 -19.85
C PHE A 3 46.12 28.05 -20.55
N LEU A 4 45.53 28.96 -19.77
CA LEU A 4 46.03 30.31 -19.48
C LEU A 4 45.03 30.97 -18.49
N THR A 5 44.97 30.44 -17.27
CA THR A 5 44.11 30.98 -16.22
C THR A 5 44.93 32.01 -15.45
N ASN A 6 44.62 33.29 -15.64
CA ASN A 6 45.20 34.36 -14.84
C ASN A 6 44.79 34.19 -13.37
N SER A 7 45.53 34.80 -12.43
CA SER A 7 45.18 34.76 -11.00
C SER A 7 43.72 35.18 -10.72
N SER A 8 43.17 36.08 -11.54
CA SER A 8 41.75 36.49 -11.50
C SER A 8 40.79 35.38 -11.90
N ASP A 9 41.13 34.58 -12.92
CA ASP A 9 40.27 33.53 -13.44
C ASP A 9 40.16 32.37 -12.43
N ILE A 10 41.25 32.05 -11.72
CA ILE A 10 41.24 31.06 -10.62
C ILE A 10 40.25 31.49 -9.52
N VAL A 11 40.27 32.77 -9.13
CA VAL A 11 39.38 33.31 -8.10
C VAL A 11 37.92 33.22 -8.53
N VAL A 12 37.62 33.52 -9.81
CA VAL A 12 36.25 33.38 -10.36
C VAL A 12 35.77 31.93 -10.33
N TYR A 13 36.62 30.96 -10.71
CA TYR A 13 36.26 29.55 -10.65
C TYR A 13 36.02 29.05 -9.22
N VAL A 14 36.80 29.51 -8.24
CA VAL A 14 36.63 29.15 -6.83
C VAL A 14 35.28 29.66 -6.28
N ILE A 15 34.92 30.92 -6.57
CA ILE A 15 33.63 31.51 -6.17
C ILE A 15 32.45 30.78 -6.81
N LEU A 16 32.59 30.43 -8.09
CA LEU A 16 31.56 29.73 -8.86
C LEU A 16 31.33 28.31 -8.31
N LEU A 17 32.41 27.59 -7.97
CA LEU A 17 32.31 26.26 -7.37
C LEU A 17 31.66 26.31 -5.98
N PHE A 18 32.04 27.30 -5.16
CA PHE A 18 31.43 27.49 -3.84
C PHE A 18 29.94 27.84 -3.90
N SER A 19 29.48 28.46 -4.99
CA SER A 19 28.07 28.82 -5.19
C SER A 19 27.24 27.67 -5.76
N ILE A 20 27.81 26.84 -6.64
CA ILE A 20 27.08 25.73 -7.29
C ILE A 20 26.96 24.50 -6.38
N VAL A 21 27.99 24.18 -5.61
CA VAL A 21 28.00 23.03 -4.69
C VAL A 21 26.80 23.02 -3.72
N PRO A 22 26.46 24.10 -2.99
CA PRO A 22 25.32 24.08 -2.08
C PRO A 22 23.99 23.90 -2.82
N ILE A 23 23.85 24.47 -4.02
CA ILE A 23 22.63 24.31 -4.84
C ILE A 23 22.45 22.84 -5.24
N LEU A 24 23.52 22.14 -5.61
CA LEU A 24 23.47 20.72 -5.92
C LEU A 24 23.13 19.85 -4.70
N VAL A 25 23.69 20.15 -3.52
CA VAL A 25 23.38 19.43 -2.28
C VAL A 25 21.91 19.61 -1.89
N LEU A 26 21.39 20.84 -1.93
CA LEU A 26 19.98 21.12 -1.66
C LEU A 26 19.06 20.41 -2.66
N SER A 27 19.40 20.44 -3.96
CA SER A 27 18.65 19.75 -5.00
C SER A 27 18.61 18.23 -4.78
N MET A 28 19.76 17.62 -4.42
CA MET A 28 19.85 16.19 -4.11
C MET A 28 18.96 15.80 -2.92
N ILE A 29 18.98 16.58 -1.83
CA ILE A 29 18.16 16.32 -0.63
C ILE A 29 16.67 16.37 -0.97
N VAL A 30 16.24 17.35 -1.77
CA VAL A 30 14.84 17.49 -2.20
C VAL A 30 14.42 16.31 -3.07
N LEU A 31 15.25 15.90 -4.04
CA LEU A 31 14.97 14.74 -4.90
C LEU A 31 14.84 13.45 -4.08
N ILE A 32 15.75 13.21 -3.12
CA ILE A 32 15.68 12.05 -2.22
C ILE A 32 14.37 12.06 -1.43
N LYS A 33 13.99 13.19 -0.82
CA LYS A 33 12.73 13.30 -0.07
C LYS A 33 11.50 13.07 -0.97
N ILE A 34 11.51 13.54 -2.22
CA ILE A 34 10.42 13.32 -3.17
C ILE A 34 10.32 11.83 -3.53
N ILE A 35 11.44 11.16 -3.80
CA ILE A 35 11.47 9.74 -4.14
C ILE A 35 10.97 8.90 -2.94
N LEU A 36 11.46 9.19 -1.73
CA LEU A 36 11.01 8.50 -0.51
C LEU A 36 9.52 8.76 -0.22
N LYS A 37 9.03 9.99 -0.41
CA LYS A 37 7.61 10.32 -0.24
C LYS A 37 6.74 9.60 -1.27
N ARG A 38 7.20 9.50 -2.52
CA ARG A 38 6.50 8.76 -3.60
C ARG A 38 6.50 7.26 -3.36
N ALA A 39 7.59 6.69 -2.84
CA ALA A 39 7.65 5.27 -2.45
C ALA A 39 6.65 4.95 -1.32
N LYS A 40 6.44 5.89 -0.38
CA LYS A 40 5.45 5.74 0.70
C LYS A 40 4.01 6.10 0.29
N ALA A 41 3.82 6.73 -0.86
CA ALA A 41 2.52 7.20 -1.37
C ALA A 41 1.89 6.21 -2.36
N GLN A 42 2.19 4.92 -2.25
CA GLN A 42 1.34 3.90 -2.84
C GLN A 42 0.13 3.71 -1.91
N PRO A 43 -1.11 3.92 -2.38
CA PRO A 43 -2.29 3.60 -1.60
C PRO A 43 -2.27 2.10 -1.31
N ARG A 44 -2.31 1.75 -0.02
CA ARG A 44 -2.34 0.41 0.54
C ARG A 44 -3.64 -0.36 0.17
N LYS A 45 -4.07 -0.35 -1.10
CA LYS A 45 -5.26 -1.09 -1.55
C LYS A 45 -5.13 -2.61 -1.33
N GLY A 46 -3.90 -3.14 -1.28
CA GLY A 46 -3.65 -4.54 -0.95
C GLY A 46 -3.64 -4.84 0.56
N SER A 47 -3.44 -3.84 1.43
CA SER A 47 -3.31 -4.10 2.88
C SER A 47 -4.65 -4.41 3.52
N GLU A 48 -5.68 -3.62 3.19
CA GLU A 48 -7.03 -3.84 3.76
C GLU A 48 -7.66 -5.13 3.23
N ALA A 49 -7.49 -5.43 1.93
CA ALA A 49 -7.98 -6.67 1.35
C ALA A 49 -7.27 -7.90 1.94
N ASN A 50 -5.95 -7.85 2.12
CA ASN A 50 -5.21 -8.93 2.77
C ASN A 50 -5.59 -9.10 4.25
N GLU A 51 -5.77 -8.00 5.00
CA GLU A 51 -6.26 -8.08 6.38
C GLU A 51 -7.64 -8.74 6.45
N LEU A 52 -8.54 -8.43 5.52
CA LEU A 52 -9.82 -9.11 5.43
C LEU A 52 -9.67 -10.60 5.12
N ILE A 53 -8.82 -10.97 4.16
CA ILE A 53 -8.55 -12.36 3.82
C ILE A 53 -7.99 -13.13 5.04
N ASP A 54 -7.10 -12.50 5.81
CA ASP A 54 -6.54 -13.08 7.03
C ASP A 54 -7.60 -13.28 8.12
N ILE A 55 -8.60 -12.40 8.24
CA ILE A 55 -9.74 -12.58 9.17
C ILE A 55 -10.52 -13.86 8.84
N PHE A 56 -10.62 -14.25 7.57
CA PHE A 56 -11.30 -15.48 7.16
C PHE A 56 -10.40 -16.74 7.23
N GLY A 57 -9.25 -16.66 7.88
CA GLY A 57 -8.30 -17.77 8.02
C GLY A 57 -7.32 -17.88 6.86
N GLY A 58 -7.14 -16.79 6.10
CA GLY A 58 -6.20 -16.70 4.99
C GLY A 58 -6.72 -17.35 3.70
N ASN A 59 -5.89 -17.28 2.66
CA ASN A 59 -6.25 -17.76 1.33
C ASN A 59 -6.53 -19.28 1.33
N ASP A 60 -5.82 -20.07 2.16
CA ASP A 60 -5.96 -21.53 2.20
C ASP A 60 -7.30 -22.03 2.78
N ASN A 61 -7.92 -21.24 3.66
CA ASN A 61 -9.19 -21.57 4.30
C ASN A 61 -10.40 -21.20 3.43
N ILE A 62 -10.29 -20.17 2.58
CA ILE A 62 -11.37 -19.76 1.68
C ILE A 62 -11.53 -20.79 0.57
N VAL A 63 -12.70 -21.38 0.41
CA VAL A 63 -13.03 -22.33 -0.67
C VAL A 63 -13.57 -21.59 -1.88
N ASN A 64 -14.53 -20.70 -1.65
CA ASN A 64 -15.24 -20.01 -2.71
C ASN A 64 -15.67 -18.62 -2.23
N VAL A 65 -15.74 -17.66 -3.16
CA VAL A 65 -16.21 -16.31 -2.89
C VAL A 65 -17.26 -15.94 -3.94
N SER A 66 -18.50 -15.78 -3.50
CA SER A 66 -19.60 -15.31 -4.33
C SER A 66 -19.90 -13.86 -4.01
N LYS A 67 -19.76 -12.99 -5.02
CA LYS A 67 -19.99 -11.55 -4.89
C LYS A 67 -21.33 -11.13 -5.47
N GLU A 68 -22.02 -10.26 -4.74
CA GLU A 68 -23.15 -9.44 -5.17
C GLU A 68 -22.78 -7.96 -4.98
N LEU A 69 -23.61 -7.03 -5.44
CA LEU A 69 -23.35 -5.59 -5.42
C LEU A 69 -22.83 -5.04 -4.07
N THR A 70 -23.46 -5.43 -2.97
CA THR A 70 -23.13 -4.96 -1.61
C THR A 70 -22.97 -6.09 -0.61
N ARG A 71 -23.00 -7.34 -1.09
CA ARG A 71 -22.95 -8.55 -0.27
C ARG A 71 -21.91 -9.51 -0.81
N VAL A 72 -21.16 -10.13 0.10
CA VAL A 72 -20.21 -11.20 -0.25
C VAL A 72 -20.55 -12.43 0.57
N SER A 73 -20.65 -13.57 -0.09
CA SER A 73 -20.75 -14.88 0.54
C SER A 73 -19.42 -15.59 0.39
N ILE A 74 -18.74 -15.83 1.50
CA ILE A 74 -17.43 -16.48 1.55
C ILE A 74 -17.63 -17.87 2.15
N GLU A 75 -17.30 -18.90 1.38
CA GLU A 75 -17.30 -20.28 1.85
C GLU A 75 -15.92 -20.61 2.40
N VAL A 76 -15.86 -21.12 3.63
CA VAL A 76 -14.61 -21.46 4.32
C VAL A 76 -14.54 -22.95 4.63
N LYS A 77 -13.33 -23.54 4.67
CA LYS A 77 -13.13 -24.96 5.04
C LYS A 77 -13.38 -25.19 6.53
N SER A 78 -12.91 -24.27 7.37
CA SER A 78 -13.10 -24.32 8.82
C SER A 78 -13.48 -22.96 9.37
N LEU A 79 -14.55 -22.92 10.17
CA LEU A 79 -14.96 -21.73 10.93
C LEU A 79 -14.04 -21.43 12.11
N GLU A 80 -13.32 -22.43 12.61
CA GLU A 80 -12.41 -22.25 13.76
C GLU A 80 -11.18 -21.42 13.40
N ALA A 81 -10.79 -21.43 12.12
CA ALA A 81 -9.70 -20.62 11.60
C ALA A 81 -10.13 -19.16 11.31
N VAL A 82 -11.43 -18.84 11.42
CA VAL A 82 -11.95 -17.49 11.20
C VAL A 82 -11.90 -16.69 12.50
N ASP A 83 -11.34 -15.48 12.42
CA ASP A 83 -11.25 -14.55 13.53
C ASP A 83 -12.60 -13.82 13.73
N MET A 84 -13.48 -14.47 14.49
CA MET A 84 -14.83 -13.98 14.77
C MET A 84 -14.86 -12.67 15.56
N ASP A 85 -13.83 -12.40 16.36
CA ASP A 85 -13.75 -11.19 17.18
C ASP A 85 -13.45 -9.97 16.30
N LYS A 86 -12.52 -10.11 15.35
CA LYS A 86 -12.29 -9.06 14.33
C LYS A 86 -13.49 -8.89 13.41
N LEU A 87 -14.14 -9.98 13.01
CA LEU A 87 -15.31 -9.92 12.14
C LEU A 87 -16.47 -9.14 12.79
N LYS A 88 -16.69 -9.33 14.10
CA LYS A 88 -17.65 -8.54 14.89
C LYS A 88 -17.20 -7.08 15.07
N GLY A 89 -15.90 -6.86 15.26
CA GLY A 89 -15.31 -5.51 15.38
C GLY A 89 -15.52 -4.63 14.14
N LEU A 90 -15.67 -5.24 12.97
CA LEU A 90 -15.98 -4.55 11.72
C LEU A 90 -17.41 -3.96 11.67
N ASN A 91 -18.28 -4.24 12.66
CA ASN A 91 -19.67 -3.73 12.75
C ASN A 91 -20.51 -3.98 11.48
N VAL A 92 -20.25 -5.09 10.80
CA VAL A 92 -20.93 -5.48 9.57
C VAL A 92 -21.94 -6.58 9.84
N GLY A 93 -23.11 -6.48 9.21
CA GLY A 93 -24.13 -7.52 9.28
C GLY A 93 -23.59 -8.82 8.70
N THR A 94 -23.26 -9.77 9.58
CA THR A 94 -22.69 -11.06 9.24
C THR A 94 -23.67 -12.19 9.57
N LEU A 95 -23.90 -13.06 8.61
CA LEU A 95 -24.76 -14.24 8.73
C LEU A 95 -23.93 -15.48 8.45
N ILE A 96 -23.81 -16.36 9.45
CA ILE A 96 -23.11 -17.63 9.32
C ILE A 96 -24.15 -18.71 9.01
N VAL A 97 -24.02 -19.36 7.86
CA VAL A 97 -24.89 -20.46 7.42
C VAL A 97 -24.01 -21.66 7.13
N GLY A 98 -23.93 -22.60 8.09
CA GLY A 98 -22.94 -23.69 8.02
C GLY A 98 -21.55 -23.10 7.84
N ASN A 99 -20.81 -23.59 6.84
CA ASN A 99 -19.46 -23.15 6.48
C ASN A 99 -19.41 -21.90 5.58
N THR A 100 -20.54 -21.23 5.34
CA THR A 100 -20.58 -20.01 4.53
C THR A 100 -20.85 -18.79 5.41
N ILE A 101 -20.01 -17.77 5.27
CA ILE A 101 -20.14 -16.49 5.96
C ILE A 101 -20.61 -15.45 4.95
N LYS A 102 -21.81 -14.93 5.16
CA LYS A 102 -22.38 -13.86 4.34
C LYS A 102 -22.20 -12.53 5.05
N CYS A 103 -21.58 -11.58 4.37
CA CYS A 103 -21.33 -10.24 4.88
C CYS A 103 -22.05 -9.22 4.01
N SER A 104 -22.84 -8.31 4.63
CA SER A 104 -23.47 -7.19 3.92
C SER A 104 -22.65 -5.92 4.15
N SER A 105 -21.55 -5.75 3.39
CA SER A 105 -20.69 -4.58 3.49
C SER A 105 -20.05 -4.25 2.16
N GLU A 106 -20.12 -2.98 1.76
CA GLU A 106 -19.51 -2.47 0.54
C GLU A 106 -17.98 -2.50 0.61
N ALA A 107 -17.40 -2.30 1.80
CA ALA A 107 -15.94 -2.37 1.99
C ALA A 107 -15.42 -3.80 1.74
N ILE A 108 -16.15 -4.80 2.24
CA ILE A 108 -15.86 -6.23 2.03
C ILE A 108 -16.06 -6.57 0.55
N ALA A 109 -17.17 -6.13 -0.06
CA ALA A 109 -17.43 -6.35 -1.49
C ALA A 109 -16.32 -5.81 -2.39
N LYS A 110 -15.81 -4.62 -2.11
CA LYS A 110 -14.67 -4.04 -2.84
C LYS A 110 -13.36 -4.78 -2.60
N ALA A 111 -13.11 -5.24 -1.37
CA ALA A 111 -11.91 -6.00 -1.05
C ALA A 111 -11.84 -7.34 -1.81
N PHE A 112 -13.00 -8.00 -1.97
CA PHE A 112 -13.12 -9.25 -2.70
C PHE A 112 -13.47 -9.07 -4.19
N GLU A 113 -13.52 -7.84 -4.71
CA GLU A 113 -13.93 -7.56 -6.10
C GLU A 113 -13.01 -8.22 -7.14
N ASN A 114 -11.71 -8.25 -6.83
CA ASN A 114 -10.64 -8.83 -7.67
C ASN A 114 -10.14 -10.18 -7.12
N TYR A 115 -10.86 -10.78 -6.17
CA TYR A 115 -10.48 -12.06 -5.59
C TYR A 115 -11.07 -13.18 -6.44
N GLU A 116 -10.24 -13.81 -7.27
CA GLU A 116 -10.59 -15.05 -7.99
C GLU A 116 -9.96 -16.24 -7.29
N LYS A 117 -10.77 -17.27 -7.03
CA LYS A 117 -10.31 -18.58 -6.57
C LYS A 117 -11.04 -19.69 -7.30
#